data_AF-A0A3E0CP99-F1
#
_entry.id   AF-A0A3E0CP99-F1
#
_cell.length_a   1.000
_cell.length_b   1.000
_cell.length_c   1.000
_cell.angle_alpha   90.00
_cell.angle_beta   90.00
_cell.angle_gamma   90.00
#
_symmetry.space_group_name_H-M   'P 1'
#
loop_
_entity.id
_entity.type
_entity.pdbx_description
1 polymer ?
#
loop_
_entity_poly.entity_id
_entity_poly.type
_entity_poly.pdbx_seq_one_letter_code
_entity_poly.pdbx_strand_id
1 'polypeptide(L)'
;MSKSIKKQTASRPPVDALQYEKLALSAFGSCERQLTQLSRLATLATSIYRNPALTNHERRSRQVLLELLVETCEEYEREVERDRELYQVIALDARGIAHRRITASAAAKLLAEAGQEAKKAGTDVETCIAATAH
;
A
#
# COMPACT_ATOMS: atom_id res chain seq x y z
N MET A 1 -50.51 2.83 4.02
CA MET A 1 -49.59 3.87 3.50
C MET A 1 -48.24 3.70 4.19
N SER A 2 -47.35 2.93 3.59
CA SER A 2 -46.07 2.52 4.17
C SER A 2 -45.04 3.64 4.00
N LYS A 3 -44.65 4.32 5.08
CA LYS A 3 -43.58 5.32 5.04
C LYS A 3 -42.23 4.61 5.09
N SER A 4 -41.54 4.58 3.95
CA SER A 4 -40.19 4.07 3.81
C SER A 4 -39.20 5.07 4.42
N ILE A 5 -38.69 4.79 5.63
CA ILE A 5 -37.69 5.63 6.29
C ILE A 5 -36.34 5.23 5.72
N LYS A 6 -35.87 6.04 4.76
CA LYS A 6 -34.51 6.00 4.21
C LYS A 6 -33.51 5.99 5.37
N LYS A 7 -32.67 4.95 5.43
CA LYS A 7 -31.49 4.91 6.31
C LYS A 7 -30.62 6.13 5.98
N GLN A 8 -30.71 7.16 6.80
CA GLN A 8 -29.74 8.25 6.80
C GLN A 8 -28.38 7.65 7.16
N THR A 9 -27.56 7.41 6.14
CA THR A 9 -26.11 7.34 6.31
C THR A 9 -25.70 8.62 7.01
N ALA A 10 -25.10 8.48 8.19
CA ALA A 10 -24.71 9.59 9.05
C ALA A 10 -24.06 10.69 8.20
N SER A 11 -24.72 11.85 8.15
CA SER A 11 -24.20 13.04 7.50
C SER A 11 -22.92 13.43 8.22
N ARG A 12 -21.80 13.22 7.54
CA ARG A 12 -20.50 13.70 7.97
C ARG A 12 -20.57 15.22 8.15
N PRO A 13 -19.91 15.83 9.15
CA PRO A 13 -19.34 17.15 8.89
C PRO A 13 -18.34 16.97 7.73
N PRO A 14 -18.35 17.84 6.70
CA PRO A 14 -17.38 17.73 5.62
C PRO A 14 -15.99 17.83 6.25
N VAL A 15 -15.24 16.72 6.23
CA VAL A 15 -13.79 16.81 6.36
C VAL A 15 -13.36 17.68 5.20
N ASP A 16 -12.80 18.84 5.53
CA ASP A 16 -12.54 19.94 4.61
C ASP A 16 -11.77 19.38 3.40
N ALA A 17 -12.26 19.63 2.18
CA ALA A 17 -11.66 19.05 0.96
C ALA A 17 -10.15 19.35 0.87
N LEU A 18 -9.75 20.48 1.45
CA LEU A 18 -8.37 20.92 1.64
C LEU A 18 -7.50 19.94 2.46
N GLN A 19 -8.07 19.24 3.44
CA GLN A 19 -7.34 18.25 4.25
C GLN A 19 -7.05 16.99 3.45
N TYR A 20 -8.00 16.53 2.64
CA TYR A 20 -7.78 15.41 1.72
C TYR A 20 -6.77 15.75 0.63
N GLU A 21 -6.81 16.97 0.10
CA GLU A 21 -5.83 17.44 -0.88
C GLU A 21 -4.42 17.40 -0.30
N LYS A 22 -4.21 17.95 0.91
CA LYS A 22 -2.91 17.91 1.60
C LYS A 22 -2.41 16.48 1.83
N LEU A 23 -3.34 15.59 2.20
CA LEU A 23 -3.07 14.20 2.49
C LEU A 23 -2.77 13.38 1.22
N ALA A 24 -3.43 13.70 0.11
CA ALA A 24 -3.11 13.14 -1.20
C ALA A 24 -1.75 13.62 -1.71
N LEU A 25 -1.42 14.90 -1.53
CA LEU A 25 -0.12 15.47 -1.90
C LEU A 25 1.01 14.87 -1.04
N SER A 26 0.79 14.67 0.26
CA SER A 26 1.78 13.99 1.11
C SER A 26 1.97 12.53 0.69
N ALA A 27 0.90 11.86 0.28
CA ALA A 27 0.98 10.50 -0.20
C ALA A 27 1.75 10.39 -1.52
N PHE A 28 1.47 11.30 -2.46
CA PHE A 28 2.20 11.41 -3.72
C PHE A 28 3.69 11.67 -3.49
N GLY A 29 4.05 12.64 -2.64
CA GLY A 29 5.45 12.91 -2.32
C GLY A 29 6.16 11.74 -1.65
N SER A 30 5.43 10.90 -0.92
CA SER A 30 5.98 9.67 -0.33
C SER A 30 6.29 8.62 -1.41
N CYS A 31 5.44 8.47 -2.42
CA CYS A 31 5.74 7.63 -3.60
C CYS A 31 6.97 8.13 -4.37
N GLU A 32 7.12 9.45 -4.57
CA GLU A 32 8.30 10.01 -5.25
C GLU A 32 9.60 9.72 -4.49
N ARG A 33 9.56 9.80 -3.15
CA ARG A 33 10.68 9.40 -2.30
C ARG A 33 11.00 7.92 -2.46
N GLN A 34 10.00 7.04 -2.40
CA GLN A 34 10.19 5.59 -2.58
C GLN A 34 10.80 5.25 -3.94
N LEU A 35 10.39 5.95 -5.01
CA LEU A 35 10.96 5.75 -6.34
C LEU A 35 12.43 6.19 -6.40
N THR A 36 12.76 7.31 -5.75
CA THR A 36 14.14 7.78 -5.63
C THR A 36 15.00 6.80 -4.83
N GLN A 37 14.49 6.29 -3.72
CA GLN A 37 15.14 5.29 -2.87
C GLN A 37 15.44 3.99 -3.64
N LEU A 38 14.45 3.49 -4.38
CA LEU A 38 14.61 2.31 -5.22
C LEU A 38 15.69 2.52 -6.30
N SER A 39 15.76 3.72 -6.90
CA SER A 39 16.80 4.06 -7.87
C SER A 39 18.22 4.02 -7.26
N ARG A 40 18.35 4.43 -5.99
CA ARG A 40 19.61 4.40 -5.24
C ARG A 40 20.04 2.97 -4.94
N LEU A 41 19.12 2.13 -4.45
CA LEU A 41 19.38 0.70 -4.22
C LEU A 41 19.80 -0.01 -5.51
N ALA A 42 19.09 0.25 -6.61
CA ALA A 42 19.42 -0.33 -7.91
C ALA A 42 20.82 0.11 -8.39
N THR A 43 21.18 1.37 -8.18
CA THR A 43 22.51 1.91 -8.52
C THR A 43 23.61 1.26 -7.68
N LEU A 44 23.39 1.13 -6.37
CA LEU A 44 24.34 0.49 -5.44
C LEU A 44 24.51 -1.01 -5.76
N ALA A 45 23.41 -1.73 -6.00
CA ALA A 45 23.47 -3.13 -6.40
C ALA A 45 24.19 -3.31 -7.75
N THR A 46 23.94 -2.42 -8.72
CA THR A 46 24.61 -2.44 -10.03
C THR A 46 26.11 -2.18 -9.90
N SER A 47 26.52 -1.26 -9.02
CA SER A 47 27.95 -0.96 -8.80
C SER A 47 28.70 -2.13 -8.18
N ILE A 48 28.07 -2.85 -7.26
CA ILE A 48 28.59 -4.08 -6.65
C ILE A 48 28.68 -5.21 -7.69
N TYR A 49 27.65 -5.36 -8.53
CA TYR A 49 27.61 -6.38 -9.56
C TYR A 49 28.70 -6.19 -10.64
N ARG A 50 28.86 -4.95 -11.13
CA ARG A 50 29.80 -4.63 -12.22
C ARG A 50 31.27 -4.66 -11.81
N ASN A 51 31.59 -4.59 -10.52
CA ASN A 51 32.97 -4.62 -10.01
C ASN A 51 33.28 -5.99 -9.37
N PRO A 52 33.77 -6.98 -10.14
CA PRO A 52 34.23 -8.24 -9.58
C PRO A 52 35.50 -8.00 -8.75
N ALA A 53 35.51 -8.51 -7.52
CA ALA A 53 36.65 -8.39 -6.62
C ALA A 53 37.70 -9.47 -6.95
N LEU A 54 38.86 -9.06 -7.43
CA LEU A 54 40.00 -9.92 -7.76
C LEU A 54 40.97 -10.04 -6.57
N THR A 55 41.04 -9.01 -5.72
CA THR A 55 41.94 -8.96 -4.56
C THR A 55 41.20 -9.14 -3.23
N ASN A 56 41.94 -9.50 -2.17
CA ASN A 56 41.39 -9.57 -0.80
C ASN A 56 40.86 -8.21 -0.30
N HIS A 57 41.52 -7.11 -0.68
CA HIS A 57 41.08 -5.77 -0.31
C HIS A 57 39.75 -5.42 -0.97
N GLU A 58 39.61 -5.70 -2.27
CA GLU A 58 38.35 -5.50 -3.00
C GLU A 58 37.22 -6.38 -2.45
N ARG A 59 37.52 -7.62 -2.03
CA ARG A 59 36.52 -8.49 -1.39
C ARG A 59 36.01 -7.91 -0.07
N ARG A 60 36.90 -7.37 0.76
CA ARG A 60 36.51 -6.69 2.01
C ARG A 60 35.72 -5.41 1.73
N SER A 61 36.16 -4.60 0.78
CA SER A 61 35.46 -3.39 0.36
C SER A 61 34.04 -3.71 -0.17
N ARG A 62 33.92 -4.77 -0.97
CA ARG A 62 32.63 -5.28 -1.44
C ARG A 62 31.73 -5.78 -0.30
N GLN A 63 32.29 -6.43 0.71
CA GLN A 63 31.53 -6.85 1.89
C GLN A 63 30.92 -5.66 2.61
N VAL A 64 31.68 -4.57 2.79
CA VAL A 64 31.19 -3.32 3.40
C VAL A 64 30.08 -2.69 2.55
N LEU A 65 30.22 -2.68 1.22
CA LEU A 65 29.15 -2.18 0.33
C LEU A 65 27.88 -3.03 0.39
N LEU A 66 28.01 -4.35 0.55
CA LEU A 66 26.86 -5.24 0.74
C LEU A 66 26.19 -5.01 2.09
N GLU A 67 26.96 -4.79 3.16
CA GLU A 67 26.44 -4.44 4.48
C GLU A 67 25.66 -3.12 4.43
N LEU A 68 26.24 -2.07 3.82
CA LEU A 68 25.56 -0.80 3.59
C LEU A 68 24.26 -0.96 2.77
N LEU A 69 24.28 -1.83 1.74
CA LEU A 69 23.08 -2.11 0.94
C LEU A 69 21.98 -2.73 1.80
N VAL A 70 22.31 -3.70 2.66
CA VAL A 70 21.34 -4.35 3.57
C VAL A 70 20.78 -3.34 4.57
N GLU A 71 21.64 -2.57 5.25
CA GLU A 71 21.20 -1.53 6.20
C GLU A 71 20.27 -0.50 5.55
N THR A 72 20.60 -0.06 4.33
CA THR A 72 19.78 0.89 3.58
C THR A 72 18.43 0.27 3.18
N CYS A 73 18.40 -0.99 2.77
CA CYS A 73 17.16 -1.71 2.46
C CYS A 73 16.24 -1.79 3.68
N GLU A 74 16.77 -2.17 4.85
CA GLU A 74 16.00 -2.28 6.08
C GLU A 74 15.45 -0.91 6.55
N GLU A 75 16.22 0.16 6.37
CA GLU A 75 15.76 1.52 6.66
C GLU A 75 14.60 1.92 5.74
N TYR A 76 14.70 1.65 4.44
CA TYR A 76 13.64 1.95 3.48
C TYR A 76 12.39 1.09 3.71
N GLU A 77 12.55 -0.18 4.11
CA GLU A 77 11.42 -1.03 4.47
C GLU A 77 10.63 -0.44 5.65
N ARG A 78 11.32 -0.01 6.71
CA ARG A 78 10.70 0.67 7.87
C ARG A 78 10.01 2.00 7.50
N GLU A 79 10.49 2.69 6.47
CA GLU A 79 9.82 3.88 5.94
C GLU A 79 8.56 3.55 5.16
N VAL A 80 8.61 2.55 4.29
CA VAL A 80 7.46 2.08 3.50
C VAL A 80 6.36 1.53 4.41
N GLU A 81 6.70 0.84 5.50
CA GLU A 81 5.71 0.38 6.48
C GLU A 81 4.95 1.56 7.13
N ARG A 82 5.66 2.63 7.48
CA ARG A 82 5.03 3.86 8.01
C ARG A 82 4.13 4.52 6.97
N ASP A 83 4.58 4.61 5.72
CA ASP A 83 3.76 5.18 4.63
C ASP A 83 2.52 4.32 4.35
N ARG A 84 2.62 2.99 4.47
CA ARG A 84 1.50 2.06 4.30
C ARG A 84 0.40 2.29 5.34
N GLU A 85 0.75 2.50 6.61
CA GLU A 85 -0.22 2.84 7.66
C GLU A 85 -0.96 4.15 7.33
N LEU A 86 -0.23 5.16 6.88
CA LEU A 86 -0.80 6.42 6.42
C LEU A 86 -1.78 6.18 5.27
N TYR A 87 -1.38 5.45 4.22
CA TYR A 87 -2.23 5.16 3.06
C TYR A 87 -3.48 4.37 3.44
N GLN A 88 -3.38 3.43 4.37
CA GLN A 88 -4.53 2.69 4.86
C GLN A 88 -5.55 3.61 5.54
N VAL A 89 -5.09 4.55 6.37
CA VAL A 89 -5.97 5.56 7.00
C VAL A 89 -6.67 6.40 5.93
N ILE A 90 -5.93 6.88 4.93
CA ILE A 90 -6.49 7.67 3.80
C ILE A 90 -7.57 6.87 3.08
N ALA A 91 -7.27 5.62 2.72
CA ALA A 91 -8.19 4.77 1.97
C ALA A 91 -9.46 4.44 2.77
N LEU A 92 -9.34 4.14 4.06
CA LEU A 92 -10.48 3.88 4.92
C LEU A 92 -11.35 5.13 5.11
N ASP A 93 -10.71 6.29 5.25
CA ASP A 93 -11.39 7.56 5.41
C ASP A 93 -12.10 8.01 4.12
N ALA A 94 -11.46 7.84 2.95
CA ALA A 94 -12.06 8.06 1.63
C ALA A 94 -13.25 7.13 1.35
N ARG A 95 -13.23 5.89 1.88
CA ARG A 95 -14.37 4.96 1.85
C ARG A 95 -15.49 5.32 2.84
N GLY A 96 -15.31 6.35 3.66
CA GLY A 96 -16.30 6.78 4.66
C GLY A 96 -16.37 5.86 5.89
N ILE A 97 -15.34 5.03 6.12
CA ILE A 97 -15.24 4.16 7.28
C ILE A 97 -14.58 4.96 8.41
N ALA A 98 -15.40 5.64 9.21
CA ALA A 98 -14.92 6.44 10.34
C ALA A 98 -14.05 5.62 11.29
N HIS A 99 -13.13 6.28 12.01
CA HIS A 99 -12.37 5.79 13.17
C HIS A 99 -13.29 5.37 14.35
N ARG A 100 -14.31 4.55 14.11
CA ARG A 100 -14.87 3.70 15.15
C ARG A 100 -13.78 2.70 15.45
N ARG A 101 -13.42 2.54 16.73
CA ARG A 101 -12.96 1.25 17.24
C ARG A 101 -13.78 0.19 16.51
N ILE A 102 -13.14 -0.55 15.60
CA ILE A 102 -13.84 -1.54 14.81
C ILE A 102 -14.28 -2.57 15.84
N THR A 103 -15.55 -2.52 16.24
CA THR A 103 -16.12 -3.56 17.10
C THR A 103 -15.94 -4.87 16.35
N ALA A 104 -15.68 -5.97 17.07
CA ALA A 104 -15.45 -7.28 16.43
C ALA A 104 -16.55 -7.62 15.40
N SER A 105 -17.79 -7.18 15.65
CA SER A 105 -18.93 -7.29 14.74
C SER A 105 -18.77 -6.50 13.41
N ALA A 106 -18.19 -5.30 13.45
CA ALA A 106 -17.93 -4.49 12.27
C ALA A 106 -16.75 -5.04 11.46
N ALA A 107 -15.71 -5.55 12.12
CA ALA A 107 -14.59 -6.23 11.46
C ALA A 107 -15.07 -7.50 10.75
N ALA A 108 -15.87 -8.33 11.43
CA ALA A 108 -16.45 -9.54 10.86
C ALA A 108 -17.33 -9.23 9.65
N LYS A 109 -18.09 -8.13 9.68
CA LYS A 109 -18.93 -7.72 8.57
C LYS A 109 -18.11 -7.22 7.37
N LEU A 110 -17.06 -6.44 7.59
CA LEU A 110 -16.15 -6.01 6.52
C LEU A 110 -15.40 -7.20 5.90
N LEU A 111 -14.97 -8.17 6.70
CA LEU A 111 -14.35 -9.41 6.20
C LEU A 111 -15.34 -10.25 5.38
N ALA A 112 -16.59 -10.33 5.82
CA ALA A 112 -17.64 -11.01 5.07
C ALA A 112 -17.94 -10.30 3.75
N GLU A 113 -18.02 -8.97 3.73
CA GLU A 113 -18.24 -8.17 2.52
C GLU A 113 -17.06 -8.32 1.53
N ALA A 114 -15.81 -8.26 2.01
CA ALA A 114 -14.62 -8.50 1.20
C ALA A 114 -14.57 -9.94 0.63
N GLY A 115 -14.97 -10.95 1.42
CA GLY A 115 -15.07 -12.33 0.94
C GLY A 115 -16.16 -12.53 -0.11
N GLN A 116 -17.24 -11.74 -0.07
CA GLN A 116 -18.28 -11.76 -1.10
C GLN A 116 -17.84 -11.04 -2.38
N GLU A 117 -17.11 -9.93 -2.26
CA GLU A 117 -16.48 -9.26 -3.41
C GLU A 117 -15.44 -10.17 -4.09
N ALA A 118 -14.61 -10.87 -3.32
CA ALA A 118 -13.65 -11.84 -3.85
C ALA A 118 -14.33 -13.03 -4.56
N LYS A 119 -15.48 -13.50 -4.03
CA LYS A 119 -16.28 -14.55 -4.69
C LYS A 119 -16.93 -14.06 -5.98
N LYS A 120 -17.41 -12.82 -6.01
CA LYS A 120 -17.95 -12.20 -7.24
C LYS A 120 -16.87 -12.01 -8.30
N ALA A 121 -15.69 -11.54 -7.90
CA ALA A 121 -14.54 -11.45 -8.80
C ALA A 121 -14.10 -12.83 -9.31
N GLY A 122 -14.18 -13.88 -8.49
CA GLY A 122 -13.94 -15.26 -8.92
C GLY A 122 -14.96 -15.77 -9.94
N THR A 123 -16.25 -15.46 -9.75
CA THR A 123 -17.30 -15.83 -10.73
C THR A 123 -17.18 -15.05 -12.03
N ASP A 124 -16.71 -13.80 -11.99
CA ASP A 124 -16.48 -12.99 -13.20
C ASP A 124 -15.31 -13.54 -14.03
N VAL A 125 -14.29 -14.13 -13.37
CA VAL A 125 -13.18 -14.82 -14.04
C VAL A 125 -13.63 -16.15 -14.65
N GLU A 126 -14.43 -16.96 -13.94
CA GLU A 126 -14.99 -18.21 -14.50
C GLU A 126 -15.94 -17.97 -15.68
N THR A 127 -16.73 -16.90 -15.65
CA THR A 127 -17.66 -16.55 -16.73
C THR A 127 -16.91 -16.05 -17.98
N CYS A 128 -15.79 -15.33 -17.81
CA CYS A 128 -14.92 -14.93 -18.93
C CYS A 128 -14.23 -16.12 -19.61
N ILE A 129 -13.86 -17.16 -18.85
CA ILE A 129 -13.23 -18.37 -19.39
C ILE A 129 -14.26 -19.24 -20.15
N ALA A 130 -15.53 -19.28 -19.70
CA ALA A 130 -16.59 -20.00 -20.40
C ALA A 130 -17.01 -19.30 -21.72
N ALA A 131 -16.96 -17.97 -21.79
CA ALA A 131 -17.34 -17.20 -22.97
C ALA A 131 -16.30 -17.23 -24.11
N THR A 132 -15.09 -17.73 -23.87
CA THR A 132 -14.01 -17.84 -24.87
C THR A 132 -13.87 -19.25 -25.48
N ALA A 133 -14.72 -20.20 -25.07
CA ALA A 133 -14.68 -21.61 -25.50
C ALA A 133 -15.79 -22.01 -26.51
N HIS A 134 -16.38 -21.05 -27.23
CA HIS A 134 -17.32 -21.30 -28.33
C HIS A 134 -16.85 -20.72 -29.65
#